data_AF-A0AAV0NIF5-F1
#
_entry.id   AF-A0AAV0NIF5-F1
#
_cell.length_a   1.000
_cell.length_b   1.000
_cell.length_c   1.000
_cell.angle_alpha   90.00
_cell.angle_beta   90.00
_cell.angle_gamma   90.00
#
_symmetry.space_group_name_H-M   'P 1'
#
loop_
_entity.id
_entity.type
_entity.pdbx_description
1 polymer ?
#
loop_
_entity_poly.entity_id
_entity_poly.type
_entity_poly.pdbx_seq_one_letter_code
_entity_poly.pdbx_strand_id
1 'polypeptide(L)'
;MENCHENAMFLREGLERTGRFEIVSKEIGVPLVAFSLKDNSRHDEFEIAEMLRSYGWIVPAYTMPADAQHITVLRVVIREDFSRTLAERLVLDVTKVLHELDNLPVRLHAKSTAVVEEAGEGGSGRVNGTFLKKTEIETQREITTYWKKFVANKKKNNKNTIC
;
A
#
# COMPACT_ATOMS: atom_id res chain seq x y z
N MET A 1 -32.26 6.33 -0.07
CA MET A 1 -30.86 6.82 0.07
C MET A 1 -30.44 6.97 1.53
N GLU A 2 -31.34 7.30 2.45
CA GLU A 2 -31.04 7.44 3.89
C GLU A 2 -30.38 6.18 4.49
N ASN A 3 -30.93 4.99 4.24
CA ASN A 3 -30.35 3.72 4.69
C ASN A 3 -28.89 3.50 4.21
N CYS A 4 -28.55 3.90 2.98
CA CYS A 4 -27.18 3.77 2.48
C CYS A 4 -26.23 4.72 3.21
N HIS A 5 -26.69 5.93 3.51
CA HIS A 5 -25.90 6.90 4.26
C HIS A 5 -25.69 6.44 5.71
N GLU A 6 -26.73 5.94 6.37
CA GLU A 6 -26.63 5.38 7.73
C GLU A 6 -25.64 4.20 7.80
N ASN A 7 -25.68 3.29 6.81
CA ASN A 7 -24.73 2.18 6.75
C ASN A 7 -23.30 2.64 6.44
N ALA A 8 -23.13 3.70 5.63
CA ALA A 8 -21.83 4.32 5.39
C ALA A 8 -21.26 4.94 6.68
N MET A 9 -22.08 5.66 7.45
CA MET A 9 -21.68 6.25 8.72
C MET A 9 -21.33 5.18 9.76
N PHE A 10 -22.11 4.10 9.84
CA PHE A 10 -21.78 2.99 10.72
C PHE A 10 -20.44 2.32 10.37
N LEU A 11 -20.19 2.08 9.07
CA LEU A 11 -18.92 1.53 8.62
C LEU A 11 -17.76 2.48 8.95
N ARG A 12 -17.94 3.79 8.72
CA ARG A 12 -16.97 4.84 9.07
C ARG A 12 -16.59 4.77 10.55
N GLU A 13 -17.58 4.82 11.44
CA GLU A 13 -17.37 4.76 12.89
C GLU A 13 -16.68 3.45 13.32
N GLY A 14 -17.06 2.33 12.70
CA GLY A 14 -16.42 1.03 12.94
C GLY A 14 -14.94 1.04 12.58
N LEU A 15 -14.58 1.61 11.43
CA LEU A 15 -13.20 1.74 10.97
C LEU A 15 -12.39 2.71 11.83
N GLU A 16 -12.98 3.85 12.22
CA GLU A 16 -12.33 4.82 13.12
C GLU A 16 -12.02 4.22 14.48
N ARG A 17 -12.93 3.39 15.02
CA ARG A 17 -12.76 2.69 16.31
C ARG A 17 -11.56 1.74 16.32
N THR A 18 -11.15 1.21 15.17
CA THR A 18 -9.92 0.40 15.09
C THR A 18 -8.66 1.21 15.40
N GLY A 19 -8.71 2.53 15.23
CA GLY A 19 -7.58 3.43 15.42
C GLY A 19 -6.48 3.34 14.35
N ARG A 20 -6.53 2.35 13.45
CA ARG A 20 -5.50 2.05 12.44
C ARG A 20 -5.67 2.82 11.14
N PHE A 21 -6.88 3.30 10.86
CA PHE A 21 -7.20 3.97 9.60
C PHE A 21 -7.46 5.47 9.78
N GLU A 22 -7.12 6.22 8.75
CA GLU A 22 -7.54 7.61 8.54
C GLU A 22 -8.63 7.64 7.45
N ILE A 23 -9.75 8.30 7.74
CA ILE A 23 -10.86 8.42 6.81
C ILE A 23 -10.62 9.63 5.89
N VAL A 24 -10.51 9.36 4.59
CA VAL A 24 -10.26 10.37 3.55
C VAL A 24 -11.57 10.90 2.97
N SER A 25 -12.64 10.10 3.00
CA SER A 25 -13.96 10.51 2.47
C SER A 25 -14.70 11.47 3.39
N LYS A 26 -15.38 12.46 2.78
CA LYS A 26 -16.32 13.37 3.45
C LYS A 26 -17.60 12.62 3.84
N GLU A 27 -18.28 13.11 4.89
CA GLU A 27 -19.55 12.55 5.37
C GLU A 27 -20.71 12.84 4.42
N ILE A 28 -20.73 14.04 3.84
CA ILE A 28 -21.80 14.49 2.94
C ILE A 28 -21.39 14.15 1.49
N GLY A 29 -22.27 13.43 0.78
CA GLY A 29 -22.11 13.14 -0.64
C GLY A 29 -22.54 11.72 -1.01
N VAL A 30 -21.78 11.10 -1.90
CA VAL A 30 -22.00 9.72 -2.34
C VAL A 30 -21.79 8.79 -1.14
N PRO A 31 -22.68 7.81 -0.88
CA PRO A 31 -22.55 6.88 0.23
C PRO A 31 -21.39 5.91 -0.02
N LEU A 32 -20.19 6.31 0.38
CA LEU A 32 -18.96 5.54 0.30
C LEU A 32 -18.05 5.89 1.48
N VAL A 33 -17.14 4.97 1.80
CA VAL A 33 -16.08 5.20 2.78
C VAL A 33 -14.74 4.93 2.11
N ALA A 34 -13.90 5.96 2.04
CA ALA A 34 -12.52 5.85 1.56
C ALA A 34 -11.57 6.08 2.74
N PHE A 35 -10.62 5.18 2.92
CA PHE A 35 -9.74 5.18 4.10
C PHE A 35 -8.34 4.65 3.76
N SER A 36 -7.34 5.12 4.50
CA SER A 36 -5.92 4.74 4.34
C SER A 36 -5.37 4.32 5.70
N LEU A 37 -4.29 3.53 5.71
CA LEU A 37 -3.58 3.19 6.93
C LEU A 37 -2.82 4.40 7.47
N LYS A 38 -2.90 4.64 8.79
CA LYS A 38 -2.08 5.66 9.44
C LYS A 38 -0.59 5.31 9.46
N ASP A 39 -0.30 4.01 9.56
CA ASP A 39 1.06 3.47 9.51
C ASP A 39 1.12 2.35 8.48
N ASN A 40 1.88 2.61 7.41
CA ASN A 40 2.13 1.69 6.32
C ASN A 40 3.63 1.29 6.29
N SER A 41 4.23 1.07 7.46
CA SER A 41 5.63 0.61 7.56
C SER A 41 5.76 -0.91 7.43
N ARG A 42 4.75 -1.67 7.86
CA ARG A 42 4.75 -3.13 7.90
C ARG A 42 3.93 -3.78 6.80
N HIS A 43 2.77 -3.22 6.49
CA HIS A 43 1.79 -3.79 5.56
C HIS A 43 1.07 -2.67 4.82
N ASP A 44 0.95 -2.83 3.50
CA ASP A 44 0.26 -1.89 2.61
C ASP A 44 -1.25 -2.14 2.55
N GLU A 45 -2.02 -1.13 2.14
CA GLU A 45 -3.46 -1.26 1.87
C GLU A 45 -3.78 -2.32 0.81
N PHE A 46 -2.84 -2.60 -0.10
CA PHE A 46 -2.96 -3.68 -1.08
C PHE A 46 -2.97 -5.07 -0.43
N GLU A 47 -2.18 -5.29 0.63
CA GLU A 47 -2.18 -6.55 1.39
C GLU A 47 -3.50 -6.73 2.14
N ILE A 48 -4.03 -5.65 2.73
CA ILE A 48 -5.35 -5.67 3.38
C ILE A 48 -6.44 -6.04 2.36
N ALA A 49 -6.43 -5.41 1.18
CA ALA A 49 -7.37 -5.73 0.11
C ALA A 49 -7.27 -7.20 -0.33
N GLU A 50 -6.06 -7.73 -0.45
CA GLU A 50 -5.82 -9.13 -0.79
C GLU A 50 -6.38 -10.07 0.28
N MET A 51 -6.07 -9.83 1.56
CA MET A 51 -6.56 -10.67 2.65
C MET A 51 -8.08 -10.62 2.79
N LEU A 52 -8.70 -9.47 2.59
CA LEU A 52 -10.16 -9.33 2.58
C LEU A 52 -10.83 -10.19 1.50
N ARG A 53 -10.15 -10.51 0.39
CA ARG A 53 -10.70 -11.44 -0.62
C ARG A 53 -10.88 -12.85 -0.09
N SER A 54 -10.05 -13.32 0.85
CA SER A 54 -10.24 -14.64 1.47
C SER A 54 -11.54 -14.73 2.29
N TYR A 55 -12.02 -13.58 2.78
CA TYR A 55 -13.30 -13.42 3.47
C TYR A 55 -14.49 -13.20 2.50
N GLY A 56 -14.23 -13.16 1.19
CA GLY A 56 -15.23 -12.92 0.15
C GLY A 56 -15.46 -11.44 -0.17
N TRP A 57 -14.69 -10.53 0.41
CA TRP A 57 -14.83 -9.09 0.17
C TRP A 57 -13.96 -8.62 -1.00
N ILE A 58 -14.55 -7.84 -1.89
CA ILE A 58 -13.82 -7.18 -2.99
C ILE A 58 -13.73 -5.68 -2.68
N VAL A 59 -12.68 -5.31 -1.95
CA VAL A 59 -12.40 -3.90 -1.62
C VAL A 59 -11.22 -3.42 -2.49
N PRO A 60 -11.43 -2.46 -3.40
CA PRO A 60 -10.35 -1.92 -4.22
C PRO A 60 -9.40 -1.06 -3.37
N ALA A 61 -8.09 -1.29 -3.55
CA ALA A 61 -7.02 -0.39 -3.12
C ALA A 61 -6.40 0.30 -4.34
N TYR A 62 -6.13 1.60 -4.25
CA TYR A 62 -5.47 2.36 -5.31
C TYR A 62 -4.68 3.55 -4.76
N THR A 63 -3.64 3.96 -5.47
CA THR A 63 -2.89 5.17 -5.16
C THR A 63 -3.62 6.39 -5.68
N MET A 64 -3.55 7.49 -4.93
CA MET A 64 -4.14 8.77 -5.32
C MET A 64 -3.46 9.34 -6.59
N PRO A 65 -4.13 10.26 -7.31
CA PRO A 65 -3.62 10.86 -8.54
C PRO A 65 -2.37 11.74 -8.29
N ALA A 66 -1.93 12.43 -9.35
CA ALA A 66 -0.80 13.37 -9.30
C ALA A 66 -0.87 14.29 -8.08
N ASP A 67 0.30 14.55 -7.48
CA ASP A 67 0.52 15.32 -6.25
C ASP A 67 0.12 14.64 -4.93
N ALA A 68 -0.48 13.44 -5.00
CA ALA A 68 -0.87 12.67 -3.81
C ALA A 68 -0.51 11.17 -3.90
N GLN A 69 0.35 10.74 -4.84
CA GLN A 69 0.64 9.32 -5.11
C GLN A 69 1.23 8.53 -3.92
N HIS A 70 1.72 9.23 -2.90
CA HIS A 70 2.19 8.64 -1.65
C HIS A 70 1.05 8.13 -0.75
N ILE A 71 -0.19 8.48 -1.06
CA ILE A 71 -1.39 8.06 -0.34
C ILE A 71 -2.04 6.92 -1.13
N THR A 72 -2.19 5.77 -0.48
CA THR A 72 -2.95 4.64 -0.99
C THR A 72 -4.24 4.53 -0.20
N VAL A 73 -5.37 4.34 -0.87
CA VAL A 73 -6.68 4.28 -0.22
C VAL A 73 -7.41 3.00 -0.57
N LEU A 74 -8.17 2.49 0.40
CA LEU A 74 -9.22 1.50 0.22
C LEU A 74 -10.55 2.24 0.04
N ARG A 75 -11.43 1.74 -0.83
CA ARG A 75 -12.75 2.36 -1.07
C ARG A 75 -13.88 1.35 -1.02
N VAL A 76 -14.81 1.54 -0.09
CA VAL A 76 -16.05 0.77 0.02
C VAL A 76 -17.22 1.64 -0.42
N VAL A 77 -17.95 1.22 -1.44
CA VAL A 77 -19.15 1.93 -1.94
C VAL A 77 -20.38 1.23 -1.39
N ILE A 78 -21.25 1.99 -0.72
CA ILE A 78 -22.46 1.48 -0.08
C ILE A 78 -23.62 1.61 -1.05
N ARG A 79 -24.18 0.47 -1.42
CA ARG A 79 -25.30 0.33 -2.34
C ARG A 79 -26.58 0.00 -1.57
N GLU A 80 -27.72 -0.02 -2.26
CA GLU A 80 -29.02 -0.30 -1.65
C GLU A 80 -29.13 -1.72 -1.04
N ASP A 81 -28.41 -2.68 -1.60
CA ASP A 81 -28.30 -4.05 -1.12
C ASP A 81 -27.31 -4.23 0.04
N PHE A 82 -26.53 -3.19 0.38
CA PHE A 82 -25.57 -3.23 1.47
C PHE A 82 -26.27 -2.96 2.81
N SER A 83 -26.71 -4.04 3.46
CA SER A 83 -27.43 -4.00 4.73
C SER A 83 -26.53 -3.69 5.93
N ARG A 84 -27.15 -3.33 7.07
CA ARG A 84 -26.46 -3.09 8.34
C ARG A 84 -25.64 -4.30 8.80
N THR A 85 -26.17 -5.50 8.63
CA THR A 85 -25.49 -6.76 8.96
C THR A 85 -24.23 -6.97 8.11
N LEU A 86 -24.25 -6.58 6.83
CA LEU A 86 -23.05 -6.63 5.98
C LEU A 86 -22.02 -5.59 6.42
N ALA A 87 -22.45 -4.40 6.83
CA ALA A 87 -21.57 -3.38 7.39
C ALA A 87 -20.85 -3.88 8.67
N GLU A 88 -21.61 -4.46 9.61
CA GLU A 88 -21.09 -5.08 10.84
C GLU A 88 -20.09 -6.19 10.52
N ARG A 89 -20.46 -7.10 9.61
CA ARG A 89 -19.58 -8.20 9.21
C ARG A 89 -18.29 -7.70 8.57
N LEU A 90 -18.36 -6.67 7.72
CA LEU A 90 -17.17 -6.08 7.11
C LEU A 90 -16.24 -5.48 8.17
N VAL A 91 -16.76 -4.74 9.15
CA VAL A 91 -15.93 -4.19 10.26
C VAL A 91 -15.27 -5.32 11.06
N LEU A 92 -16.00 -6.39 11.36
CA LEU A 92 -15.45 -7.55 12.07
C LEU A 92 -14.34 -8.24 11.27
N ASP A 93 -14.55 -8.48 9.97
CA ASP A 93 -13.56 -9.15 9.12
C ASP A 93 -12.33 -8.27 8.88
N VAL A 94 -12.49 -6.94 8.73
CA VAL A 94 -11.36 -5.99 8.72
C VAL A 94 -10.55 -6.09 10.01
N THR A 95 -11.21 -6.16 11.16
CA THR A 95 -10.53 -6.28 12.46
C THR A 95 -9.73 -7.59 12.56
N LYS A 96 -10.28 -8.70 12.06
CA LYS A 96 -9.56 -9.99 11.99
C LYS A 96 -8.35 -9.92 11.06
N VAL A 97 -8.52 -9.35 9.87
CA VAL A 97 -7.43 -9.18 8.90
C VAL A 97 -6.30 -8.35 9.50
N LEU A 98 -6.61 -7.26 10.21
CA LEU A 98 -5.60 -6.46 10.90
C LEU A 98 -4.84 -7.28 11.95
N HIS A 99 -5.54 -8.08 12.76
CA HIS A 99 -4.93 -8.94 13.76
C HIS A 99 -4.06 -10.05 13.12
N GLU A 100 -4.49 -10.63 12.00
CA GLU A 100 -3.69 -11.61 11.27
C GLU A 100 -2.42 -10.98 10.69
N LEU A 101 -2.53 -9.80 10.07
CA LEU A 101 -1.38 -9.06 9.55
C LEU A 101 -0.37 -8.72 10.65
N ASP A 102 -0.83 -8.31 11.83
CA ASP A 102 0.07 -7.97 12.94
C ASP A 102 0.94 -9.19 13.35
N ASN A 103 0.45 -10.42 13.16
CA ASN A 103 1.15 -11.68 13.44
C ASN A 103 2.00 -12.21 12.28
N LEU A 104 1.87 -11.65 11.08
CA LEU A 104 2.65 -12.07 9.91
C LEU A 104 3.98 -11.31 9.81
N PRO A 105 5.03 -11.96 9.27
CA PRO A 105 6.26 -11.25 8.95
C PRO A 105 6.00 -10.23 7.83
N VAL A 106 6.70 -9.09 7.90
CA VAL A 106 6.64 -8.05 6.88
C VAL A 106 7.02 -8.65 5.52
N ARG A 107 6.14 -8.51 4.53
CA ARG A 107 6.48 -8.87 3.16
C ARG A 107 7.36 -7.77 2.60
N LEU A 108 8.57 -8.13 2.16
CA LEU A 108 9.39 -7.21 1.37
C LEU A 108 8.76 -7.10 -0.02
N HIS A 109 7.77 -6.21 -0.17
CA HIS A 109 7.33 -5.79 -1.48
C HIS A 109 8.47 -5.00 -2.13
N ALA A 110 9.21 -5.64 -3.03
CA ALA A 110 10.04 -4.94 -3.98
C ALA A 110 9.11 -3.98 -4.72
N LYS A 111 9.22 -2.68 -4.45
CA LYS A 111 8.40 -1.65 -5.09
C LYS A 111 8.58 -1.76 -6.60
N SER A 112 7.75 -2.54 -7.26
CA SER A 112 7.53 -2.47 -8.69
C SER A 112 6.76 -1.18 -8.91
N THR A 113 7.51 -0.11 -9.08
CA THR A 113 7.08 1.09 -9.77
C THR A 113 6.49 0.67 -11.11
N ALA A 114 5.17 0.55 -11.18
CA ALA A 114 4.47 0.60 -12.45
C ALA A 114 4.56 2.04 -12.94
N VAL A 115 5.70 2.35 -13.55
CA VAL A 115 5.91 3.52 -14.40
C VAL A 115 4.93 3.41 -15.58
N VAL A 116 3.96 4.32 -15.62
CA VAL A 116 3.50 4.86 -16.89
C VAL A 116 4.31 6.14 -17.09
N GLU A 117 5.07 6.16 -18.16
CA GLU A 117 5.87 7.32 -18.59
C GLU A 117 4.94 8.50 -18.92
N GLU A 118 5.23 9.67 -18.36
CA GLU A 118 5.37 10.92 -19.13
C GLU A 118 6.17 11.96 -18.32
N ALA A 119 6.93 12.77 -19.06
CA ALA A 119 8.08 13.55 -18.62
C ALA A 119 7.76 14.82 -17.80
N GLY A 120 8.71 15.25 -16.95
CA GLY A 120 8.85 16.67 -16.57
C GLY A 120 9.17 16.99 -15.10
N GLU A 121 10.47 17.12 -14.81
CA GLU A 121 11.12 18.14 -13.94
C GLU A 121 10.62 18.48 -12.52
N GLY A 122 11.50 18.21 -11.53
CA GLY A 122 11.97 19.23 -10.57
C GLY A 122 11.32 19.31 -9.17
N GLY A 123 12.04 18.87 -8.12
CA GLY A 123 11.66 18.95 -6.69
C GLY A 123 11.63 20.37 -6.08
N SER A 124 11.37 20.64 -4.79
CA SER A 124 11.76 19.91 -3.56
C SER A 124 11.20 20.62 -2.29
N GLY A 125 10.87 19.83 -1.25
CA GLY A 125 11.10 20.16 0.19
C GLY A 125 9.87 20.12 1.11
N ARG A 126 9.87 19.64 2.37
CA ARG A 126 10.78 18.91 3.31
C ARG A 126 9.93 18.69 4.59
N VAL A 127 9.86 17.55 5.29
CA VAL A 127 10.61 17.06 6.51
C VAL A 127 9.73 15.96 7.18
N ASN A 128 10.14 14.97 8.00
CA ASN A 128 11.40 14.41 8.51
C ASN A 128 11.09 13.05 9.18
N GLY A 129 11.97 12.06 9.02
CA GLY A 129 11.97 10.80 9.79
C GLY A 129 13.15 9.93 9.36
N THR A 130 14.14 9.79 10.23
CA THR A 130 15.57 9.53 9.96
C THR A 130 15.88 8.13 9.41
N PHE A 131 16.44 8.07 8.20
CA PHE A 131 17.26 6.96 7.71
C PHE A 131 18.54 7.55 7.11
N LEU A 132 19.71 7.13 7.58
CA LEU A 132 21.00 7.52 6.99
C LEU A 132 21.08 6.98 5.56
N LYS A 133 20.63 7.77 4.60
CA LYS A 133 20.85 7.52 3.16
C LYS A 133 22.35 7.63 2.91
N LYS A 134 23.02 6.48 2.77
CA LYS A 134 24.33 6.43 2.10
C LYS A 134 24.19 7.12 0.75
N THR A 135 25.13 8.00 0.44
CA THR A 135 25.06 8.83 -0.77
C THR A 135 25.02 7.97 -2.02
N GLU A 136 24.24 8.38 -3.01
CA GLU A 136 23.98 7.69 -4.27
C GLU A 136 25.27 7.35 -5.06
N ILE A 137 26.33 8.14 -4.82
CA ILE A 137 27.68 7.93 -5.37
C ILE A 137 28.35 6.70 -4.75
N GLU A 138 28.11 6.42 -3.47
CA GLU A 138 28.71 5.31 -2.74
C GLU A 138 28.05 3.97 -3.13
N THR A 139 26.72 3.95 -3.27
CA THR A 139 25.97 2.79 -3.78
C THR A 139 26.29 2.50 -5.25
N GLN A 140 26.42 3.52 -6.11
CA GLN A 140 26.83 3.30 -7.51
C GLN A 140 28.25 2.75 -7.64
N ARG A 141 29.18 3.19 -6.79
CA ARG A 141 30.56 2.68 -6.77
C ARG A 141 30.62 1.21 -6.35
N GLU A 142 29.86 0.81 -5.35
CA GLU A 142 29.75 -0.58 -4.89
C GLU A 142 29.16 -1.49 -5.97
N ILE A 143 28.06 -1.07 -6.61
CA ILE A 143 27.43 -1.82 -7.71
C ILE A 143 28.43 -1.98 -8.88
N THR A 144 29.14 -0.89 -9.24
CA THR A 144 30.11 -0.93 -10.34
C THR A 144 31.32 -1.80 -10.01
N THR A 145 31.82 -1.78 -8.78
CA THR A 145 32.94 -2.65 -8.37
C THR A 145 32.51 -4.12 -8.29
N TYR A 146 31.29 -4.39 -7.83
CA TYR A 146 30.72 -5.73 -7.82
C TYR A 146 30.58 -6.29 -9.24
N TRP A 147 30.00 -5.51 -10.16
CA TRP A 147 29.88 -5.90 -11.57
C TRP A 147 31.23 -6.10 -12.25
N LYS A 148 32.21 -5.23 -12.01
CA LYS A 148 33.58 -5.40 -12.54
C LYS A 148 34.24 -6.69 -12.02
N LYS A 149 34.10 -7.02 -10.73
CA LYS A 149 34.58 -8.28 -10.16
C LYS A 149 33.86 -9.49 -10.77
N PHE A 150 32.54 -9.42 -10.91
CA PHE A 150 31.72 -10.49 -11.46
C PHE A 150 32.09 -10.79 -12.93
N VAL A 151 32.21 -9.76 -13.77
CA VAL A 151 32.61 -9.90 -15.17
C VAL A 151 34.05 -10.42 -15.30
N ALA A 152 34.97 -9.97 -14.44
CA ALA A 152 36.34 -10.46 -14.42
C ALA A 152 36.43 -11.95 -14.03
N ASN A 153 35.64 -12.40 -13.05
CA ASN A 153 35.56 -13.82 -12.68
C ASN A 153 34.93 -14.68 -13.78
N LYS A 154 33.87 -14.19 -14.44
CA LYS A 154 33.26 -14.89 -15.58
C LYS A 154 34.24 -15.04 -16.75
N LYS A 155 35.06 -14.02 -17.02
CA LYS A 155 36.11 -14.06 -18.07
C LYS A 155 37.27 -15.00 -17.72
N LYS A 156 37.58 -15.20 -16.44
CA LYS A 156 38.56 -16.23 -15.99
C LYS A 156 38.00 -17.65 -16.13
N ASN A 157 36.73 -17.88 -15.74
CA ASN A 157 36.11 -19.19 -15.91
C ASN A 157 35.99 -19.60 -17.38
N ASN A 158 35.67 -18.66 -18.28
CA ASN A 158 35.52 -18.97 -19.71
C ASN A 158 36.85 -19.21 -20.45
N LYS A 159 38.00 -18.87 -19.83
CA LYS A 159 39.34 -19.19 -20.36
C LYS A 159 39.82 -20.58 -19.93
N ASN A 160 39.23 -21.18 -18.90
CA ASN A 160 39.58 -22.52 -18.41
C ASN A 160 38.72 -23.64 -19.05
N THR A 161 37.87 -23.33 -20.03
CA THR A 161 36.97 -24.30 -20.70
C THR A 161 37.34 -24.52 -22.18
N ILE A 162 38.48 -24.02 -22.64
CA ILE A 162 39.04 -24.33 -23.96
C ILE A 162 40.46 -24.85 -23.75
N CYS A 163 40.55 -26.16 -23.50
CA CYS A 163 41.67 -27.08 -23.73
C CYS A 163 41.18 -28.49 -23.35
#